data_AF-A0AA96ET30-F1
#
_entry.id   AF-A0AA96ET30-F1
#
_cell.length_a   1.000
_cell.length_b   1.000
_cell.length_c   1.000
_cell.angle_alpha   90.00
_cell.angle_beta   90.00
_cell.angle_gamma   90.00
#
_symmetry.space_group_name_H-M   'P 1'
#
loop_
_entity.id
_entity.type
_entity.pdbx_description
1 polymer ?
#
loop_
_entity_poly.entity_id
_entity_poly.type
_entity_poly.pdbx_seq_one_letter_code
_entity_poly.pdbx_strand_id
1 'polypeptide(L)'
;MKKYFVIAALIFVVFSSAQKNVSVDELFKAKENVIGFQCGGGPTGGFAAKFYQLLKENNYSKIRELIFSNIPAEKFFAAVTCNKLSDFKKIELSPEEKKIIAEIYNSNDIVYSCWGCSYIRAKSIREYVNDKHDTLIMFKMEYMIEELLK
;
A
#
# COMPACT_ATOMS: atom_id res chain seq x y z
N MET A 1 25.01 -45.96 -22.62
CA MET A 1 24.02 -44.86 -22.69
C MET A 1 22.79 -45.19 -21.84
N LYS A 2 22.81 -44.87 -20.54
CA LYS A 2 21.62 -44.82 -19.66
C LYS A 2 21.81 -43.58 -18.79
N LYS A 3 21.39 -42.45 -19.35
CA LYS A 3 20.17 -41.72 -18.97
C LYS A 3 20.40 -40.95 -17.68
N TYR A 4 20.87 -39.72 -17.88
CA TYR A 4 20.64 -38.57 -17.03
C TYR A 4 19.18 -38.54 -16.55
N PHE A 5 18.89 -39.22 -15.44
CA PHE A 5 17.74 -38.92 -14.58
C PHE A 5 18.26 -38.15 -13.36
N VAL A 6 19.08 -37.17 -13.71
CA VAL A 6 19.66 -36.13 -12.87
C VAL A 6 18.50 -35.21 -12.48
N ILE A 7 18.21 -35.18 -11.18
CA ILE A 7 17.87 -33.93 -10.47
C ILE A 7 16.65 -33.18 -11.06
N ALA A 8 15.51 -33.86 -11.20
CA ALA A 8 14.23 -33.19 -11.48
C ALA A 8 13.26 -33.22 -10.29
N ALA A 9 13.51 -34.06 -9.27
CA ALA A 9 12.58 -34.26 -8.14
C ALA A 9 12.93 -33.45 -6.88
N LEU A 10 14.00 -32.64 -6.90
CA LEU A 10 14.51 -31.91 -5.72
C LEU A 10 14.41 -30.38 -5.82
N ILE A 11 13.75 -29.85 -6.85
CA ILE A 11 13.60 -28.38 -7.06
C ILE A 11 12.17 -27.89 -6.77
N PHE A 12 11.22 -28.77 -6.45
CA PHE A 12 9.83 -28.36 -6.19
C PHE A 12 9.46 -28.12 -4.71
N VAL A 13 10.45 -28.10 -3.79
CA VAL A 13 10.20 -28.04 -2.33
C VAL A 13 10.61 -26.69 -1.69
N VAL A 14 10.99 -25.69 -2.48
CA VAL A 14 11.27 -24.34 -1.94
C VAL A 14 10.26 -23.37 -2.55
N PHE A 15 9.65 -22.53 -1.71
CA PHE A 15 8.51 -21.64 -1.98
C PHE A 15 7.10 -22.18 -1.69
N SER A 16 6.94 -23.10 -0.74
CA SER A 16 5.75 -23.05 0.11
C SER A 16 5.99 -21.98 1.18
N SER A 17 5.99 -20.72 0.76
CA SER A 17 5.94 -19.59 1.68
C SER A 17 4.73 -19.81 2.58
N ALA A 18 4.99 -19.96 3.88
CA ALA A 18 3.97 -20.12 4.91
C ALA A 18 3.10 -18.86 4.98
N GLN A 19 2.16 -18.73 4.05
CA GLN A 19 1.10 -17.77 4.13
C GLN A 19 0.07 -18.36 5.08
N LYS A 20 -0.16 -17.65 6.18
CA LYS A 20 -1.30 -17.90 7.06
C LYS A 20 -2.53 -17.92 6.16
N ASN A 21 -3.32 -19.00 6.19
CA ASN A 21 -4.56 -19.10 5.42
C ASN A 21 -5.44 -17.88 5.77
N VAL A 22 -5.50 -16.91 4.86
CA VAL A 22 -6.38 -15.74 4.98
C VAL A 22 -7.81 -16.28 4.84
N SER A 23 -8.66 -16.01 5.82
CA SER A 23 -10.05 -16.46 5.76
C SER A 23 -10.78 -15.80 4.58
N VAL A 24 -11.82 -16.46 4.06
CA VAL A 24 -12.64 -15.92 2.95
C VAL A 24 -13.21 -14.54 3.33
N ASP A 25 -13.58 -14.36 4.61
CA ASP A 25 -14.07 -13.09 5.15
C ASP A 25 -13.01 -11.99 5.17
N GLU A 26 -11.75 -12.32 5.48
CA GLU A 26 -10.63 -11.38 5.38
C GLU A 26 -10.33 -11.02 3.92
N LEU A 27 -10.52 -11.93 2.97
CA LEU A 27 -10.41 -11.66 1.53
C LEU A 27 -11.48 -10.67 1.04
N PHE A 28 -12.73 -10.82 1.49
CA PHE A 28 -13.79 -9.86 1.17
C PHE A 28 -13.52 -8.49 1.80
N LYS A 29 -13.10 -8.44 3.07
CA LYS A 29 -12.69 -7.19 3.74
C LYS A 29 -11.47 -6.55 3.08
N ALA A 30 -10.54 -7.35 2.58
CA ALA A 30 -9.37 -6.85 1.88
C ALA A 30 -9.73 -6.21 0.53
N LYS A 31 -10.69 -6.77 -0.23
CA LYS A 31 -11.04 -6.28 -1.57
C LYS A 31 -11.36 -4.78 -1.60
N GLU A 32 -12.02 -4.26 -0.58
CA GLU A 32 -12.42 -2.85 -0.49
C GLU A 32 -11.46 -1.99 0.36
N ASN A 33 -10.39 -2.59 0.89
CA ASN A 33 -9.49 -1.96 1.85
C ASN A 33 -8.01 -2.37 1.63
N VAL A 34 -7.65 -2.69 0.38
CA VAL A 34 -6.30 -3.13 0.00
C VAL A 34 -5.53 -2.05 -0.75
N ILE A 35 -4.29 -1.83 -0.32
CA ILE A 35 -3.28 -1.07 -1.06
C ILE A 35 -2.33 -2.06 -1.72
N GLY A 36 -2.32 -2.11 -3.04
CA GLY A 36 -1.53 -3.10 -3.78
C GLY A 36 -0.60 -2.51 -4.82
N PHE A 37 0.57 -3.14 -4.98
CA PHE A 37 1.54 -2.83 -6.02
C PHE A 37 2.00 -4.11 -6.72
N GLN A 38 2.25 -4.01 -8.02
CA GLN A 38 2.72 -5.11 -8.86
C GLN A 38 4.16 -5.47 -8.50
N CYS A 39 4.55 -6.73 -8.73
CA CYS A 39 5.96 -7.12 -8.78
C CYS A 39 6.63 -6.34 -9.92
N GLY A 40 7.36 -5.28 -9.59
CA GLY A 40 7.91 -4.31 -10.56
C GLY A 40 7.65 -2.85 -10.19
N GLY A 41 6.77 -2.59 -9.21
CA GLY A 41 6.60 -1.25 -8.60
C GLY A 41 5.42 -0.44 -9.13
N GLY A 42 4.74 -0.87 -10.18
CA GLY A 42 3.51 -0.23 -10.66
C GLY A 42 2.33 -0.44 -9.70
N PRO A 43 1.34 0.46 -9.67
CA PRO A 43 0.12 0.25 -8.88
C PRO A 43 -0.64 -0.98 -9.40
N THR A 44 -1.18 -1.81 -8.50
CA THR A 44 -2.28 -2.72 -8.87
C THR A 44 -3.61 -1.98 -8.77
N GLY A 45 -4.68 -2.54 -9.34
CA GLY A 45 -6.03 -2.01 -9.17
C GLY A 45 -6.40 -1.74 -7.70
N GLY A 46 -7.50 -1.00 -7.47
CA GLY A 46 -7.88 -0.52 -6.15
C GLY A 46 -7.31 0.87 -5.85
N PHE A 47 -6.91 1.13 -4.60
CA PHE A 47 -6.50 2.48 -4.17
C PHE A 47 -5.20 2.96 -4.83
N ALA A 48 -4.20 2.10 -5.02
CA ALA A 48 -2.95 2.52 -5.65
C ALA A 48 -3.17 3.06 -7.08
N ALA A 49 -3.98 2.38 -7.90
CA ALA A 49 -4.35 2.87 -9.23
C ALA A 49 -5.17 4.17 -9.18
N LYS A 50 -6.11 4.29 -8.22
CA LYS A 50 -6.88 5.51 -8.02
C LYS A 50 -5.98 6.70 -7.70
N PHE A 51 -5.07 6.56 -6.74
CA PHE A 51 -4.16 7.64 -6.35
C PHE A 51 -3.14 7.97 -7.45
N TYR A 52 -2.64 6.96 -8.16
CA TYR A 52 -1.80 7.17 -9.34
C TYR A 52 -2.49 8.05 -10.39
N GLN A 53 -3.77 7.78 -10.69
CA GLN A 53 -4.52 8.59 -11.65
C GLN A 53 -4.76 10.01 -11.15
N LEU A 54 -5.18 10.19 -9.89
CA LEU A 54 -5.39 11.52 -9.30
C LEU A 54 -4.10 12.35 -9.30
N LEU A 55 -2.95 11.73 -9.02
CA LEU A 55 -1.64 12.39 -9.08
C LEU A 55 -1.27 12.79 -10.51
N LYS A 56 -1.46 11.90 -11.49
CA LYS A 56 -1.21 12.22 -12.91
C LYS A 56 -2.07 13.37 -13.44
N GLU A 57 -3.30 13.48 -12.94
CA GLU A 57 -4.23 14.55 -13.29
C GLU A 57 -4.01 15.84 -12.47
N ASN A 58 -3.06 15.84 -11.54
CA ASN A 58 -2.85 16.91 -10.55
C ASN A 58 -4.10 17.26 -9.74
N ASN A 59 -4.99 16.29 -9.52
CA ASN A 59 -6.25 16.48 -8.80
C ASN A 59 -6.04 16.40 -7.28
N TYR A 60 -5.24 17.35 -6.77
CA TYR A 60 -4.83 17.36 -5.36
C TYR A 60 -5.96 17.72 -4.41
N SER A 61 -6.95 18.51 -4.86
CA SER A 61 -8.16 18.78 -4.07
C SER A 61 -8.89 17.48 -3.77
N LYS A 62 -9.06 16.61 -4.77
CA LYS A 62 -9.71 15.32 -4.55
C LYS A 62 -8.91 14.45 -3.59
N ILE A 63 -7.59 14.42 -3.71
CA ILE A 63 -6.71 13.70 -2.77
C ILE A 63 -6.90 14.19 -1.33
N ARG A 64 -6.99 15.52 -1.12
CA ARG A 64 -7.22 16.11 0.21
C ARG A 64 -8.55 15.68 0.81
N GLU A 65 -9.63 15.64 0.02
CA GLU A 65 -10.93 15.16 0.51
C GLU A 65 -10.86 13.72 1.05
N LEU A 66 -9.99 12.88 0.48
CA LEU A 66 -9.89 11.46 0.85
C LEU A 66 -9.28 11.23 2.24
N ILE A 67 -8.64 12.22 2.87
CA ILE A 67 -8.20 12.08 4.28
C ILE A 67 -9.39 11.91 5.23
N PHE A 68 -10.59 12.32 4.81
CA PHE A 68 -11.85 12.18 5.54
C PHE A 68 -12.63 10.91 5.18
N SER A 69 -12.07 10.03 4.35
CA SER A 69 -12.73 8.79 3.97
C SER A 69 -12.99 7.88 5.18
N ASN A 70 -14.09 7.15 5.15
CA ASN A 70 -14.38 6.09 6.11
C ASN A 70 -13.59 4.79 5.84
N ILE A 71 -12.90 4.70 4.69
CA ILE A 71 -12.13 3.51 4.31
C ILE A 71 -10.68 3.67 4.80
N PRO A 72 -10.17 2.78 5.67
CA PRO A 72 -8.82 2.88 6.23
C PRO A 72 -7.71 3.02 5.19
N ALA A 73 -7.71 2.17 4.16
CA ALA A 73 -6.70 2.19 3.11
C ALA A 73 -6.74 3.51 2.32
N GLU A 74 -7.93 4.04 2.07
CA GLU A 74 -8.11 5.29 1.32
C GLU A 74 -7.57 6.49 2.10
N LYS A 75 -8.00 6.66 3.35
CA LYS A 75 -7.55 7.78 4.18
C LYS A 75 -6.06 7.67 4.51
N PHE A 76 -5.52 6.46 4.66
CA PHE A 76 -4.09 6.26 4.85
C PHE A 76 -3.29 6.70 3.62
N PHE A 77 -3.66 6.22 2.43
CA PHE A 77 -3.00 6.62 1.19
C PHE A 77 -3.13 8.12 0.96
N ALA A 78 -4.31 8.70 1.24
CA ALA A 78 -4.54 10.15 1.18
C ALA A 78 -3.59 10.92 2.10
N ALA A 79 -3.43 10.48 3.35
CA ALA A 79 -2.55 11.10 4.33
C ALA A 79 -1.08 11.08 3.88
N VAL A 80 -0.59 9.93 3.39
CA VAL A 80 0.77 9.80 2.80
C VAL A 80 0.94 10.73 1.60
N THR A 81 -0.05 10.76 0.72
CA THR A 81 0.00 11.61 -0.49
C THR A 81 -0.02 13.09 -0.14
N CYS A 82 -0.87 13.52 0.80
CA CYS A 82 -0.97 14.90 1.24
C CYS A 82 0.34 15.39 1.87
N ASN A 83 0.97 14.59 2.73
CA ASN A 83 2.27 14.94 3.30
C ASN A 83 3.34 15.11 2.22
N LYS A 84 3.48 14.15 1.30
CA LYS A 84 4.46 14.27 0.20
C LYS A 84 4.16 15.45 -0.72
N LEU A 85 2.90 15.69 -1.08
CA LEU A 85 2.54 16.88 -1.87
C LEU A 85 2.91 18.18 -1.14
N SER A 86 2.75 18.24 0.18
CA SER A 86 3.18 19.37 0.99
C SER A 86 4.71 19.52 1.02
N ASP A 87 5.47 18.42 1.14
CA ASP A 87 6.94 18.43 1.10
C ASP A 87 7.47 18.96 -0.23
N PHE A 88 6.81 18.60 -1.34
CA PHE A 88 7.10 19.09 -2.69
C PHE A 88 6.47 20.46 -3.00
N LYS A 89 5.87 21.13 -1.99
CA LYS A 89 5.21 22.45 -2.11
C LYS A 89 4.11 22.51 -3.19
N LYS A 90 3.46 21.39 -3.48
CA LYS A 90 2.32 21.28 -4.42
C LYS A 90 1.00 21.68 -3.78
N ILE A 91 0.89 21.51 -2.46
CA ILE A 91 -0.23 21.98 -1.63
C ILE A 91 0.30 22.57 -0.33
N GLU A 92 -0.54 23.33 0.36
CA GLU A 92 -0.32 23.72 1.75
C GLU A 92 -1.37 23.06 2.64
N LEU A 93 -0.91 22.35 3.67
CA LEU A 93 -1.78 21.72 4.65
C LEU A 93 -2.10 22.69 5.78
N SER A 94 -3.40 22.88 6.02
CA SER A 94 -3.89 23.63 7.18
C SER A 94 -3.52 22.93 8.50
N PRO A 95 -3.54 23.66 9.64
CA PRO A 95 -3.30 23.06 10.95
C PRO A 95 -4.25 21.89 11.26
N GLU A 96 -5.51 21.98 10.82
CA GLU A 96 -6.50 20.93 11.03
C GLU A 96 -6.20 19.68 10.18
N GLU A 97 -5.84 19.85 8.91
CA GLU A 97 -5.43 18.72 8.06
C GLU A 97 -4.18 18.03 8.60
N LYS A 98 -3.19 18.79 9.09
CA LYS A 98 -2.00 18.23 9.75
C LYS A 98 -2.37 17.40 10.97
N LYS A 99 -3.32 17.88 11.77
CA LYS A 99 -3.84 17.15 12.94
C LYS A 99 -4.52 15.84 12.51
N ILE A 100 -5.42 15.89 11.52
CA ILE A 100 -6.12 14.71 11.00
C ILE A 100 -5.14 13.68 10.45
N ILE A 101 -4.14 14.11 9.69
CA ILE A 101 -3.09 13.23 9.15
C ILE A 101 -2.32 12.54 10.30
N ALA A 102 -1.97 13.29 11.34
CA ALA A 102 -1.31 12.73 12.51
C ALA A 102 -2.21 11.71 13.25
N GLU A 103 -3.52 11.96 13.33
CA GLU A 103 -4.48 11.01 13.90
C GLU A 103 -4.59 9.74 13.05
N ILE A 104 -4.64 9.86 11.72
CA ILE A 104 -4.64 8.72 10.78
C ILE A 104 -3.39 7.86 11.00
N TYR A 105 -2.20 8.48 11.02
CA TYR A 105 -0.93 7.79 11.22
C TYR A 105 -0.81 7.08 12.57
N ASN A 106 -1.53 7.57 13.58
CA ASN A 106 -1.57 6.95 14.90
C ASN A 106 -2.76 5.99 15.08
N SER A 107 -3.60 5.77 14.07
CA SER A 107 -4.79 4.93 14.21
C SER A 107 -4.47 3.43 14.23
N ASN A 108 -5.33 2.67 14.90
CA ASN A 108 -5.30 1.21 14.92
C ASN A 108 -6.12 0.59 13.78
N ASP A 109 -6.58 1.41 12.81
CA ASP A 109 -7.38 0.93 11.70
C ASP A 109 -6.58 -0.02 10.83
N ILE A 110 -7.17 -1.16 10.50
CA ILE A 110 -6.50 -2.22 9.74
C ILE A 110 -6.50 -1.85 8.26
N VAL A 111 -5.32 -1.92 7.65
CA VAL A 111 -5.11 -1.79 6.21
C VAL A 111 -4.51 -3.09 5.68
N TYR A 112 -5.09 -3.58 4.59
CA TYR A 112 -4.55 -4.72 3.88
C TYR A 112 -3.55 -4.20 2.85
N SER A 113 -2.38 -4.82 2.77
CA SER A 113 -1.38 -4.52 1.75
C SER A 113 -1.10 -5.74 0.91
N CYS A 114 -0.88 -5.54 -0.38
CA CYS A 114 -0.52 -6.60 -1.30
C CYS A 114 0.79 -6.27 -2.02
N TRP A 115 1.74 -7.22 -2.02
CA TRP A 115 2.98 -7.12 -2.77
C TRP A 115 3.07 -8.28 -3.77
N GLY A 116 2.77 -8.00 -5.04
CA GLY A 116 2.68 -9.04 -6.08
C GLY A 116 1.36 -9.82 -6.05
N CYS A 117 1.34 -10.99 -6.70
CA CYS A 117 0.10 -11.73 -6.92
C CYS A 117 -0.36 -12.59 -5.73
N SER A 118 0.49 -12.80 -4.72
CA SER A 118 0.25 -13.84 -3.71
C SER A 118 0.34 -13.34 -2.28
N TYR A 119 0.92 -12.18 -1.99
CA TYR A 119 1.25 -11.81 -0.61
C TYR A 119 0.33 -10.71 -0.06
N ILE A 120 -0.61 -11.07 0.82
CA ILE A 120 -1.48 -10.13 1.54
C ILE A 120 -1.03 -10.05 3.01
N ARG A 121 -0.75 -8.83 3.52
CA ARG A 121 -0.64 -8.56 4.96
C ARG A 121 -1.79 -7.71 5.44
N ALA A 122 -2.20 -7.90 6.68
CA ALA A 122 -3.07 -6.99 7.41
C ALA A 122 -2.30 -6.42 8.60
N LYS A 123 -2.24 -5.10 8.72
CA LYS A 123 -1.65 -4.39 9.86
C LYS A 123 -2.41 -3.10 10.13
N SER A 124 -2.27 -2.57 11.33
CA SER A 124 -2.75 -1.22 11.62
C SER A 124 -1.95 -0.17 10.85
N ILE A 125 -2.55 1.00 10.61
CA ILE A 125 -1.84 2.15 10.03
C ILE A 125 -0.65 2.54 10.90
N ARG A 126 -0.81 2.58 12.23
CA ARG A 126 0.28 2.87 13.17
C ARG A 126 1.48 1.94 13.00
N GLU A 127 1.24 0.65 12.78
CA GLU A 127 2.32 -0.31 12.51
C GLU A 127 3.02 0.00 11.18
N TYR A 128 2.28 0.26 10.09
CA TYR A 128 2.92 0.61 8.80
C TYR A 128 3.77 1.89 8.87
N VAL A 129 3.39 2.85 9.72
CA VAL A 129 4.11 4.12 9.89
C VAL A 129 5.33 3.96 10.81
N ASN A 130 5.24 3.19 11.90
CA ASN A 130 6.24 3.20 12.96
C ASN A 130 7.10 1.92 13.05
N ASP A 131 6.66 0.80 12.49
CA ASP A 131 7.39 -0.46 12.52
C ASP A 131 8.51 -0.48 11.47
N LYS A 132 9.75 -0.26 11.93
CA LYS A 132 10.96 -0.24 11.09
C LYS A 132 11.18 -1.55 10.31
N HIS A 133 10.56 -2.66 10.73
CA HIS A 133 10.75 -3.95 10.09
C HIS A 133 9.80 -4.21 8.91
N ASP A 134 8.81 -3.34 8.65
CA ASP A 134 7.80 -3.60 7.61
C ASP A 134 7.11 -2.33 7.08
N THR A 135 7.88 -1.27 6.81
CA THR A 135 7.41 -0.04 6.17
C THR A 135 7.24 -0.16 4.65
N LEU A 136 7.34 -1.38 4.09
CA LEU A 136 7.44 -1.61 2.64
C LEU A 136 6.28 -0.98 1.85
N ILE A 137 5.05 -1.06 2.34
CA ILE A 137 3.90 -0.50 1.64
C ILE A 137 3.94 1.03 1.64
N MET A 138 4.30 1.64 2.77
CA MET A 138 4.43 3.10 2.88
C MET A 138 5.55 3.60 1.98
N PHE A 139 6.71 2.95 2.03
CA PHE A 139 7.83 3.23 1.13
C PHE A 139 7.40 3.16 -0.35
N LYS A 140 6.60 2.16 -0.75
CA LYS A 140 6.10 2.05 -2.13
C LYS A 140 5.14 3.16 -2.51
N MET A 141 4.24 3.56 -1.62
CA MET A 141 3.37 4.71 -1.85
C MET A 141 4.20 5.98 -2.06
N GLU A 142 5.14 6.24 -1.15
CA GLU A 142 6.03 7.40 -1.23
C GLU A 142 6.86 7.40 -2.51
N TYR A 143 7.49 6.27 -2.86
CA TYR A 143 8.26 6.13 -4.09
C TYR A 143 7.41 6.42 -5.33
N MET A 144 6.20 5.88 -5.41
CA MET A 144 5.29 6.16 -6.52
C MET A 144 4.94 7.66 -6.62
N ILE A 145 4.67 8.31 -5.49
CA ILE A 145 4.36 9.73 -5.44
C ILE A 145 5.57 10.54 -5.93
N GLU A 146 6.76 10.24 -5.41
CA GLU A 146 8.00 10.94 -5.77
C GLU A 146 8.32 10.81 -7.27
N GLU A 147 8.17 9.61 -7.86
CA GLU A 147 8.38 9.40 -9.29
C GLU A 147 7.41 10.20 -10.16
N LEU A 148 6.19 10.47 -9.68
CA LEU A 148 5.18 11.27 -10.41
C LEU A 148 5.34 12.78 -10.20
N LEU A 149 6.03 13.21 -9.14
CA LEU A 149 6.21 14.63 -8.81
C LEU A 149 7.54 15.21 -9.30
N LYS A 150 8.50 14.35 -9.68
CA LYS A 150 9.73 14.74 -10.40
C LYS A 150 9.41 15.28 -11.79
#